data_AF-A0A3N5ZUY2-F1
#
_entry.id   AF-A0A3N5ZUY2-F1
#
_cell.length_a   1.000
_cell.length_b   1.000
_cell.length_c   1.000
_cell.angle_alpha   90.00
_cell.angle_beta   90.00
_cell.angle_gamma   90.00
#
_symmetry.space_group_name_H-M   'P 1'
#
loop_
_entity.id
_entity.type
_entity.pdbx_description
1 polymer ?
#
loop_
_entity_poly.entity_id
_entity_poly.type
_entity_poly.pdbx_seq_one_letter_code
_entity_poly.pdbx_strand_id
1 'polypeptide(L)' 'MSSQVPALIFAGEFDPDTPPDWGRQLLETMPKATYVEFRGRSHGAGFGACGAQIAAAFLRSPDGPLPVNCALTLRGADFG' A
#
# COMPACT_ATOMS: atom_id res chain seq x y z
N MET A 1 6.75 12.43 -17.12
CA MET A 1 7.24 11.06 -17.43
C MET A 1 6.26 10.09 -16.79
N SER A 2 5.86 8.99 -17.45
CA SER A 2 4.87 8.04 -16.93
C SER A 2 5.37 6.60 -17.11
N SER A 3 5.08 5.71 -16.15
CA SER A 3 5.44 4.29 -16.17
C SER A 3 4.22 3.40 -16.41
N GLN A 4 4.35 2.44 -17.31
CA GLN A 4 3.31 1.45 -17.64
C GLN A 4 3.57 0.08 -16.99
N VAL A 5 4.59 -0.03 -16.15
CA VAL A 5 4.91 -1.25 -15.39
C VAL A 5 3.97 -1.32 -14.19
N PRO A 6 3.25 -2.42 -13.97
CA PRO A 6 2.49 -2.63 -12.75
C PRO A 6 3.39 -2.46 -11.53
N ALA A 7 2.91 -1.73 -10.53
CA ALA A 7 3.65 -1.48 -9.29
C ALA A 7 2.75 -1.67 -8.08
N LEU A 8 3.35 -2.04 -6.95
CA LEU A 8 2.67 -2.12 -5.66
C LEU A 8 3.30 -1.11 -4.73
N ILE A 9 2.48 -0.20 -4.19
CA ILE A 9 2.90 0.86 -3.28
C ILE A 9 2.29 0.56 -1.92
N PHE A 10 3.13 0.43 -0.90
CA PHE A 10 2.71 0.30 0.49
C PHE A 10 2.92 1.62 1.23
N ALA A 11 1.94 2.00 2.05
CA ALA A 11 2.04 3.15 2.96
C ALA A 11 1.43 2.81 4.32
N GLY A 12 2.00 3.33 5.40
CA GLY A 12 1.35 3.30 6.72
C GLY A 12 0.59 4.61 6.96
N GLU A 13 -0.65 4.54 7.44
CA GLU A 13 -1.50 5.71 7.74
C GLU A 13 -0.79 6.81 8.56
N PHE A 14 0.10 6.40 9.47
CA PHE A 14 0.84 7.28 10.38
C PHE A 14 2.35 7.22 10.14
N ASP A 15 2.80 7.02 8.90
CA ASP A 15 4.21 7.05 8.53
C ASP A 15 4.73 8.50 8.42
N PRO A 16 5.65 8.95 9.30
CA PRO A 16 6.23 10.29 9.21
C PRO A 16 7.43 10.36 8.24
N ASP A 17 8.08 9.23 7.95
CA ASP A 17 9.33 9.16 7.18
C ASP A 17 9.03 9.13 5.68
N THR A 18 8.01 8.36 5.30
CA THR A 18 7.46 8.30 3.95
C THR A 18 5.94 8.50 3.97
N PRO A 19 5.47 9.75 4.11
CA PRO A 19 4.04 10.04 4.29
C PRO A 19 3.14 9.45 3.19
N PRO A 20 1.93 8.96 3.54
CA PRO A 20 0.97 8.38 2.59
C PRO A 20 0.70 9.19 1.33
N ASP A 21 0.69 10.53 1.44
CA ASP A 21 0.46 11.43 0.33
C ASP A 21 1.53 11.31 -0.77
N TRP A 22 2.77 11.00 -0.42
CA TRP A 22 3.82 10.77 -1.41
C TRP A 22 3.50 9.53 -2.26
N GLY A 23 3.00 8.47 -1.62
CA GLY A 23 2.56 7.26 -2.31
C GLY A 23 1.33 7.50 -3.20
N ARG A 24 0.39 8.36 -2.78
CA ARG A 24 -0.77 8.77 -3.60
C ARG A 24 -0.35 9.57 -4.83
N GLN A 25 0.60 10.50 -4.69
CA GLN A 25 1.10 11.32 -5.80
C GLN A 25 1.75 10.47 -6.91
N LEU A 26 2.36 9.33 -6.57
CA LEU A 26 2.93 8.42 -7.58
C LEU A 26 1.87 7.89 -8.58
N LEU A 27 0.61 7.81 -8.17
CA LEU A 27 -0.48 7.34 -9.04
C LEU A 27 -0.71 8.24 -10.25
N GLU A 28 -0.32 9.52 -10.18
CA GLU A 28 -0.42 10.46 -11.30
C GLU A 28 0.48 10.06 -12.49
N THR A 29 1.59 9.38 -12.21
CA THR A 29 2.57 8.99 -13.23
C THR A 29 2.67 7.47 -13.42
N MET A 30 2.06 6.68 -12.53
CA MET A 30 2.06 5.22 -12.55
C MET A 30 0.62 4.67 -12.62
N PRO A 31 -0.07 4.79 -13.77
CA PRO A 31 -1.49 4.42 -13.89
C PRO A 31 -1.82 2.94 -13.65
N LYS A 32 -0.83 2.05 -13.62
CA LYS A 32 -0.98 0.62 -13.28
C LYS A 32 -0.53 0.28 -11.86
N ALA A 33 -0.26 1.29 -11.03
CA ALA A 33 0.11 1.05 -9.65
C ALA A 33 -1.12 0.71 -8.80
N THR A 34 -0.97 -0.29 -7.93
CA THR A 34 -1.90 -0.56 -6.85
C THR A 34 -1.36 0.05 -5.56
N TYR A 35 -2.13 0.93 -4.94
CA TYR A 35 -1.80 1.56 -3.66
C TYR A 35 -2.53 0.85 -2.53
N VAL A 36 -1.79 0.47 -1.49
CA VAL A 36 -2.33 -0.14 -0.28
C VAL A 36 -1.84 0.65 0.93
N GLU A 37 -2.76 1.36 1.56
CA GLU A 37 -2.54 1.99 2.85
C GLU A 37 -2.91 1.03 3.98
N PHE A 38 -1.99 0.87 4.92
CA PHE A 38 -2.18 0.07 6.13
C PHE A 38 -2.64 0.96 7.26
N ARG A 39 -3.90 0.76 7.67
CA ARG A 39 -4.52 1.48 8.77
C ARG A 39 -3.77 1.22 10.08
N GLY A 40 -3.57 2.25 10.88
CA GLY A 40 -2.92 2.19 12.18
C GLY A 40 -1.44 1.81 12.15
N ARG A 41 -0.80 1.79 10.97
CA ARG A 41 0.63 1.47 10.82
C ARG A 41 1.45 2.72 10.53
N SER A 42 2.70 2.67 10.93
CA SER A 42 3.71 3.71 10.65
C SER A 42 4.70 3.19 9.60
N HIS A 43 5.93 3.68 9.63
CA HIS A 43 6.98 3.32 8.67
C HIS A 43 7.21 1.81 8.59
N GLY A 44 7.43 1.33 7.35
CA GLY A 44 7.64 -0.10 7.08
C GLY A 44 6.38 -0.96 7.18
N ALA A 45 5.18 -0.39 7.01
CA ALA A 45 3.90 -1.09 7.15
C ALA A 45 3.77 -2.40 6.35
N GLY A 46 4.47 -2.51 5.21
CA GLY A 46 4.51 -3.71 4.37
C GLY A 46 5.36 -4.88 4.91
N PHE A 47 6.20 -4.68 5.92
CA PHE A 47 7.11 -5.72 6.43
C PHE A 47 6.48 -6.72 7.40
N GLY A 48 5.15 -6.74 7.52
CA GLY A 48 4.40 -7.74 8.28
C GLY A 48 3.85 -8.89 7.41
N ALA A 49 3.24 -9.88 8.07
CA ALA A 49 2.62 -11.02 7.37
C ALA A 49 1.58 -10.60 6.31
N CYS A 50 0.80 -9.55 6.58
CA CYS A 50 -0.17 -9.01 5.65
C CYS A 50 0.51 -8.46 4.37
N GLY A 51 1.52 -7.59 4.52
CA GLY A 51 2.24 -7.04 3.39
C GLY A 51 3.01 -8.10 2.60
N ALA A 52 3.57 -9.11 3.27
CA ALA A 52 4.19 -10.25 2.61
C ALA A 52 3.19 -11.06 1.75
N GLN A 53 1.97 -11.30 2.26
CA GLN A 53 0.91 -11.99 1.51
C GLN A 53 0.46 -11.19 0.29
N ILE A 54 0.28 -9.88 0.43
CA ILE A 54 -0.12 -8.99 -0.66
C ILE A 54 0.99 -8.92 -1.72
N ALA A 55 2.24 -8.72 -1.31
CA ALA A 55 3.40 -8.69 -2.21
C ALA A 55 3.56 -10.00 -2.98
N ALA A 56 3.41 -11.14 -2.31
CA ALA A 56 3.48 -12.44 -2.97
C ALA A 56 2.33 -12.65 -3.98
N ALA A 57 1.12 -12.15 -3.69
CA ALA A 57 -0.01 -12.21 -4.63
C ALA A 57 0.22 -11.32 -5.85
N PHE A 58 0.72 -10.10 -5.63
CA PHE A 58 1.06 -9.16 -6.68
C PHE A 58 2.16 -9.70 -7.60
N LEU A 59 3.23 -10.28 -7.05
CA LEU A 59 4.30 -10.87 -7.86
C LEU A 59 3.82 -12.06 -8.71
N ARG A 60 2.80 -12.80 -8.28
CA ARG A 60 2.20 -13.90 -9.07
C ARG A 60 1.30 -13.38 -10.20
N SER A 61 0.51 -12.35 -9.93
CA SER A 61 -0.42 -11.76 -10.89
C SER A 61 -0.59 -10.27 -10.61
N PRO A 62 0.23 -9.40 -11.22
CA PRO A 62 0.22 -7.97 -10.92
C PRO A 62 -1.11 -7.26 -11.22
N ASP A 63 -1.86 -7.77 -12.20
CA ASP A 63 -3.20 -7.27 -12.57
C ASP A 63 -4.35 -8.06 -11.89
N GLY A 64 -4.01 -8.97 -10.97
CA GLY A 64 -4.96 -9.85 -10.28
C GLY A 64 -5.47 -9.28 -8.95
N PRO A 65 -6.50 -9.89 -8.35
CA PRO A 65 -7.02 -9.46 -7.06
C PRO A 65 -5.99 -9.66 -5.94
N LEU A 66 -5.87 -8.68 -5.03
CA LEU A 66 -4.97 -8.72 -3.88
C LEU A 66 -5.73 -8.90 -2.55
N PRO A 67 -5.19 -9.70 -1.59
CA PRO A 67 -5.83 -9.93 -0.29
C PRO A 67 -5.55 -8.77 0.69
N VAL A 68 -6.14 -7.60 0.42
CA VAL A 68 -5.84 -6.35 1.16
C VAL A 68 -6.62 -6.17 2.46
N ASN A 69 -7.56 -7.07 2.79
CA ASN A 69 -8.42 -6.94 3.96
C ASN A 69 -7.62 -6.86 5.28
N CYS A 70 -6.50 -7.58 5.38
CA CYS A 70 -5.63 -7.55 6.55
C CYS A 70 -4.96 -6.18 6.78
N ALA A 71 -4.88 -5.31 5.77
CA ALA A 71 -4.33 -3.96 5.90
C ALA A 71 -5.28 -3.02 6.67
N LEU A 72 -6.55 -3.41 6.82
CA LEU A 72 -7.60 -2.60 7.44
C LEU A 72 -7.96 -3.05 8.87
N THR A 73 -7.31 -4.10 9.39
CA THR A 73 -7.73 -4.76 10.64
C THR A 73 -7.47 -3.94 11.90
N LEU A 74 -6.46 -3.07 11.88
CA LEU A 74 -6.25 -2.15 13.00
C LEU A 74 -7.32 -1.06 12.95
N ARG A 75 -7.80 -0.62 14.11
CA ARG A 75 -8.55 0.62 14.17
C ARG A 75 -7.54 1.76 14.00
N GLY A 76 -7.76 2.61 13.00
CA GLY A 76 -7.03 3.87 12.88
C GLY A 76 -7.36 4.75 14.07
N ALA A 77 -6.74 5.92 14.14
CA ALA A 77 -7.12 6.90 15.13
C ALA A 77 -8.55 7.38 14.83
N ASP A 78 -9.50 6.92 15.64
CA ASP A 78 -10.87 7.41 15.66
C ASP A 78 -10.90 8.60 16.63
N PHE A 79 -11.03 9.80 16.08
CA PHE A 79 -11.01 11.04 16.86
C PHE A 79 -12.42 11.48 17.30
N GLY A 80 -13.46 10.69 17.01
CA GLY A 80 -14.86 11.02 17.33
C GLY A 80 -15.49 12.00 16.36
#